data_AF-A0A2V7Y4E1-F1
#
_entry.id   AF-A0A2V7Y4E1-F1
#
_cell.length_a   1.000
_cell.length_b   1.000
_cell.length_c   1.000
_cell.angle_alpha   90.00
_cell.angle_beta   90.00
_cell.angle_gamma   90.00
#
_symmetry.space_group_name_H-M   'P 1'
#
loop_
_entity.id
_entity.type
_entity.pdbx_description
1 polymer ?
#
loop_
_entity_poly.entity_id
_entity_poly.type
_entity_poly.pdbx_seq_one_letter_code
_entity_poly.pdbx_strand_id
1 'polypeptide(L)' 'IRVVEARKASNRVEEITGIHHESPQILLFKDGKAVFDRDNWDITAESLAEALDAHFIRVA' A
#
# COMPACT_ATOMS: atom_id res chain seq x y z
N ILE A 1 10.22 -12.72 2.88
CA ILE A 1 9.07 -12.92 3.79
C ILE A 1 8.22 -14.05 3.20
N ARG A 2 8.01 -15.16 3.92
CA ARG A 2 7.09 -16.20 3.46
C ARG A 2 5.67 -15.74 3.79
N VAL A 3 4.82 -15.57 2.77
CA VAL A 3 3.48 -14.94 2.86
C VAL A 3 2.60 -15.55 3.96
N VAL A 4 2.74 -16.86 4.22
CA VAL A 4 1.94 -17.57 5.23
C VAL A 4 2.35 -17.22 6.66
N GLU A 5 3.65 -17.06 6.93
CA GLU A 5 4.18 -16.78 8.27
C GLU A 5 3.87 -15.34 8.72
N ALA A 6 3.67 -14.43 7.77
CA ALA A 6 3.38 -13.02 8.01
C ALA A 6 1.87 -12.69 8.07
N ARG A 7 0.97 -13.68 7.97
CA ARG A 7 -0.50 -13.48 7.97
C ARG A 7 -0.98 -12.60 9.13
N LYS A 8 -0.43 -12.76 10.33
CA LYS A 8 -0.80 -11.92 11.49
C LYS A 8 -0.47 -10.43 11.26
N ALA A 9 0.65 -10.13 10.63
CA ALA A 9 1.02 -8.76 10.31
C ALA A 9 0.11 -8.17 9.24
N SER A 10 -0.16 -8.92 8.16
CA SER A 10 -1.10 -8.49 7.12
C SER A 10 -2.51 -8.25 7.67
N ASN A 11 -3.05 -9.18 8.46
CA ASN A 11 -4.36 -9.03 9.10
C ASN A 11 -4.40 -7.78 9.98
N ARG A 12 -3.30 -7.47 10.69
CA ARG A 12 -3.24 -6.27 11.52
C ARG A 12 -3.29 -4.98 10.70
N VAL A 13 -2.67 -4.97 9.52
CA VAL A 13 -2.76 -3.83 8.60
C VAL A 13 -4.21 -3.68 8.09
N GLU A 14 -4.87 -4.77 7.71
CA GLU A 14 -6.28 -4.76 7.31
C GLU A 14 -7.20 -4.25 8.42
N GLU A 15 -7.01 -4.67 9.67
CA GLU A 15 -7.78 -4.16 10.82
C GLU A 15 -7.62 -2.64 11.05
N ILE A 16 -6.40 -2.11 10.88
CA ILE A 16 -6.11 -0.69 11.12
C ILE A 16 -6.63 0.19 9.97
N THR A 17 -6.52 -0.30 8.75
CA THR A 17 -6.79 0.48 7.53
C THR A 17 -8.18 0.25 6.95
N GLY A 18 -8.80 -0.89 7.22
CA GLY A 18 -10.00 -1.37 6.54
C GLY A 18 -9.75 -1.86 5.10
N ILE A 19 -8.48 -1.91 4.65
CA ILE A 19 -8.11 -2.32 3.30
C ILE A 19 -7.81 -3.81 3.31
N HIS A 20 -8.53 -4.57 2.50
CA HIS A 20 -8.36 -6.01 2.42
C HIS A 20 -6.94 -6.36 1.99
N HIS A 21 -6.33 -7.35 2.64
CA HIS A 21 -4.98 -7.76 2.28
C HIS A 21 -4.98 -8.62 1.01
N GLU A 22 -4.26 -8.15 0.00
CA GLU A 22 -3.99 -8.86 -1.25
C GLU A 22 -2.48 -9.12 -1.40
N SER A 23 -2.09 -10.10 -2.22
CA SER A 23 -0.68 -10.48 -2.37
C SER A 23 -0.33 -10.69 -3.85
N PRO A 24 0.63 -9.91 -4.40
CA PRO A 24 1.34 -8.76 -3.80
C PRO A 24 0.44 -7.52 -3.66
N GLN A 25 0.73 -6.64 -2.69
CA GLN A 25 0.02 -5.37 -2.48
C GLN A 25 0.97 -4.29 -1.95
N ILE A 26 0.71 -3.04 -2.36
CA ILE A 26 1.38 -1.82 -1.89
C ILE A 26 0.32 -0.92 -1.28
N LEU A 27 0.62 -0.37 -0.10
CA LEU A 27 -0.14 0.71 0.52
C LEU A 27 0.77 1.92 0.74
N LEU A 28 0.30 3.11 0.39
CA LEU A 28 0.96 4.37 0.68
C LEU A 28 0.29 5.03 1.89
N PHE A 29 1.08 5.34 2.91
CA PHE A 29 0.61 6.03 4.09
C PHE A 29 1.08 7.49 4.10
N LYS A 30 0.16 8.40 4.41
CA LYS A 30 0.46 9.80 4.70
C LYS A 30 -0.29 10.23 5.95
N ASP A 31 0.42 10.85 6.89
CA ASP A 31 -0.14 11.31 8.17
C ASP A 31 -0.91 10.21 8.93
N GLY A 32 -0.38 8.99 8.91
CA GLY A 32 -0.98 7.82 9.56
C GLY A 32 -2.20 7.22 8.85
N LYS A 33 -2.59 7.73 7.68
CA LYS A 33 -3.72 7.23 6.89
C LYS A 33 -3.23 6.58 5.61
N ALA A 34 -3.82 5.44 5.25
CA ALA A 34 -3.64 4.87 3.92
C ALA A 34 -4.33 5.77 2.90
N VAL A 35 -3.57 6.28 1.94
CA VAL A 35 -4.06 7.22 0.91
C VAL A 35 -4.09 6.61 -0.49
N PHE A 36 -3.43 5.46 -0.67
CA PHE A 36 -3.42 4.71 -1.92
C PHE A 36 -3.15 3.23 -1.63
N ASP A 37 -3.77 2.34 -2.39
CA ASP A 37 -3.53 0.90 -2.39
C ASP A 37 -3.58 0.34 -3.81
N ARG A 38 -2.68 -0.61 -4.13
CA ARG A 38 -2.72 -1.40 -5.38
C ARG A 38 -2.15 -2.79 -5.14
N ASP A 39 -2.68 -3.76 -5.86
CA ASP A 39 -2.25 -5.15 -5.82
C ASP A 39 -2.00 -5.72 -7.22
N ASN A 40 -1.39 -6.91 -7.26
CA ASN A 40 -1.22 -7.73 -8.46
C ASN A 40 -0.77 -6.93 -9.71
N TRP A 41 -1.64 -6.82 -10.71
CA TRP A 41 -1.35 -6.21 -12.01
C TRP A 41 -1.45 -4.70 -12.01
N ASP A 42 -2.06 -4.11 -10.98
CA ASP A 42 -2.20 -2.66 -10.86
C ASP A 42 -0.98 -2.00 -10.19
N ILE A 43 -0.03 -2.81 -9.71
CA ILE A 43 1.28 -2.36 -9.27
C ILE A 43 2.13 -2.06 -10.52
N THR A 44 2.08 -0.80 -10.98
CA THR A 44 2.86 -0.30 -12.12
C THR A 44 3.71 0.91 -11.71
N ALA A 45 4.74 1.22 -12.49
CA ALA A 45 5.56 2.40 -12.21
C ALA A 45 4.74 3.70 -12.31
N GLU A 46 3.80 3.72 -13.25
CA GLU A 46 2.87 4.81 -13.51
C GLU A 46 1.93 5.02 -12.31
N SER A 47 1.28 3.96 -11.80
CA SER A 47 0.34 4.08 -10.69
C SER A 47 1.03 4.54 -9.40
N LEU A 48 2.27 4.11 -9.18
CA LEU A 48 3.08 4.56 -8.05
C LEU A 48 3.54 6.01 -8.18
N ALA A 49 3.94 6.45 -9.38
CA ALA A 49 4.31 7.83 -9.63
C ALA A 49 3.12 8.78 -9.42
N GLU A 50 1.94 8.42 -9.94
CA GLU A 50 0.70 9.17 -9.75
C GLU A 50 0.34 9.30 -8.27
N ALA A 51 0.44 8.21 -7.50
CA ALA A 51 0.17 8.22 -6.06
C ALA A 51 1.13 9.13 -5.30
N LEU A 52 2.42 9.08 -5.62
CA LEU A 52 3.42 9.93 -4.99
C LEU A 52 3.19 11.41 -5.33
N ASP A 53 2.89 11.74 -6.58
CA ASP A 53 2.63 13.11 -7.01
C ASP A 53 1.33 13.68 -6.39
N ALA A 54 0.31 12.84 -6.24
CA ALA A 54 -0.97 13.24 -5.64
C ALA A 54 -0.85 13.53 -4.13
N HIS A 55 0.08 12.86 -3.43
CA HIS A 55 0.13 12.91 -1.97
C HIS A 55 1.38 13.59 -1.39
N PHE A 56 2.47 13.72 -2.15
CA PHE A 56 3.73 14.29 -1.68
C PHE A 56 4.24 15.40 -2.60
N ILE A 57 4.88 16.40 -2.01
CA ILE A 57 5.54 17.46 -2.76
C ILE A 57 6.92 16.92 -3.16
N ARG A 58 7.23 16.93 -4.45
CA ARG A 58 8.58 16.65 -4.94
C ARG A 58 9.53 17.73 -4.44
N VAL A 59 10.63 17.31 -3.84
CA VAL A 59 11.73 18.19 -3.45
C VAL A 59 12.84 17.99 -4.49
N ALA A 60 13.27 19.08 -5.11
CA ALA A 60 14.33 19.10 -6.12
C ALA A 60 15.72 19.02 -5.50
#